data_AF-A0A0C2ISG5-F1
#
_entry.id   AF-A0A0C2ISG5-F1
#
_cell.length_a   1.000
_cell.length_b   1.000
_cell.length_c   1.000
_cell.angle_alpha   90.00
_cell.angle_beta   90.00
_cell.angle_gamma   90.00
#
_symmetry.space_group_name_H-M   'P 1'
#
loop_
_entity.id
_entity.type
_entity.pdbx_description
1 polymer ?
#
loop_
_entity_poly.entity_id
_entity_poly.type
_entity_poly.pdbx_seq_one_letter_code
_entity_poly.pdbx_strand_id
1 'polypeptide(L)'
;MELNIQSDEEKLLETALSGNIFEVISRMIVNHHNELAKTVALYTLLKIMEKEIGLRKMFESHDQTRCIFGALRTMILEVVNNSDQPNYKICKHTVKIYKILFDYRKNVEYPVLKEIPIEINSEHIKDILSKDNQGLAIWQKLVEEVRHQRKENSKHIYHASLQALKDSSNQK
;
A
#
# COMPACT_ATOMS: atom_id res chain seq x y z
N MET A 1 24.79 20.88 24.12
CA MET A 1 23.65 21.45 23.36
C MET A 1 23.34 20.45 22.27
N GLU A 2 22.53 19.44 22.60
CA GLU A 2 22.08 18.44 21.63
C GLU A 2 20.96 19.08 20.81
N LEU A 3 21.19 19.22 19.50
CA LEU A 3 20.18 19.72 18.58
C LEU A 3 19.00 18.73 18.58
N ASN A 4 17.81 19.25 18.83
CA ASN A 4 16.56 18.50 18.90
C ASN A 4 16.04 18.14 17.48
N ILE A 5 16.89 17.45 16.71
CA ILE A 5 16.72 17.20 15.26
C ILE A 5 15.43 16.42 14.96
N GLN A 6 14.99 15.54 15.87
CA GLN A 6 13.74 14.79 15.72
C GLN A 6 12.50 15.70 15.72
N SER A 7 12.50 16.78 16.51
CA SER A 7 11.42 17.78 16.54
C SER A 7 11.26 18.49 15.21
N ASP A 8 12.38 18.76 14.54
CA ASP A 8 12.39 19.58 13.33
C ASP A 8 11.98 18.77 12.09
N GLU A 9 12.33 17.48 12.03
CA GLU A 9 11.84 16.56 11.00
C GLU A 9 10.32 16.36 11.04
N GLU A 10 9.76 16.20 12.24
CA GLU A 10 8.30 16.04 12.40
C GLU A 10 7.55 17.32 12.04
N LYS A 11 8.06 18.49 12.43
CA LYS A 11 7.48 19.79 12.02
C LYS A 11 7.56 20.06 10.52
N LEU A 12 8.67 19.68 9.87
CA LEU A 12 8.80 19.76 8.42
C LEU A 12 7.79 18.84 7.73
N LEU A 13 7.61 17.64 8.25
CA LEU A 13 6.61 16.71 7.75
C LEU A 13 5.19 17.25 7.96
N GLU A 14 4.86 17.79 9.13
CA GLU A 14 3.58 18.45 9.41
C GLU A 14 3.30 19.59 8.44
N THR A 15 4.31 20.42 8.18
CA THR A 15 4.21 21.51 7.21
C THR A 15 3.95 20.97 5.81
N ALA A 16 4.67 19.93 5.37
CA ALA A 16 4.43 19.30 4.08
C ALA A 16 3.03 18.65 3.98
N LEU A 17 2.57 18.00 5.05
CA LEU A 17 1.27 17.36 5.17
C LEU A 17 0.10 18.35 5.29
N SER A 18 0.37 19.60 5.70
CA SER A 18 -0.61 20.69 5.66
C SER A 18 -0.94 21.14 4.24
N GLY A 19 -0.08 20.84 3.27
CA GLY A 19 -0.33 21.04 1.85
C GLY A 19 -0.94 19.81 1.16
N ASN A 20 -1.23 19.92 -0.14
CA ASN A 20 -1.77 18.83 -0.97
C ASN A 20 -0.70 17.83 -1.43
N ILE A 21 0.27 17.48 -0.56
CA ILE A 21 1.44 16.67 -0.93
C ILE A 21 1.06 15.29 -1.49
N PHE A 22 0.02 14.64 -0.95
CA PHE A 22 -0.46 13.35 -1.45
C PHE A 22 -1.00 13.44 -2.87
N GLU A 23 -1.68 14.52 -3.21
CA GLU A 23 -2.19 14.75 -4.55
C GLU A 23 -1.05 15.00 -5.54
N VAL A 24 -0.08 15.85 -5.16
CA VAL A 24 1.11 16.12 -5.98
C VAL A 24 1.88 14.83 -6.26
N ILE A 25 2.16 14.03 -5.23
CA ILE A 25 2.83 12.74 -5.35
C ILE A 25 2.03 11.80 -6.26
N SER A 26 0.72 11.68 -6.05
CA SER A 26 -0.13 10.80 -6.87
C SER A 26 -0.09 11.20 -8.34
N ARG A 27 -0.16 12.49 -8.65
CA ARG A 27 -0.05 13.00 -10.03
C ARG A 27 1.32 12.72 -10.64
N MET A 28 2.41 12.88 -9.87
CA MET A 28 3.76 12.55 -10.34
C MET A 28 3.91 11.06 -10.68
N ILE A 29 3.27 10.19 -9.90
CA ILE A 29 3.29 8.75 -10.11
C ILE A 29 2.49 8.37 -11.37
N VAL A 30 1.27 8.89 -11.50
CA VAL A 30 0.33 8.46 -12.55
C VAL A 30 0.56 9.14 -13.90
N ASN A 31 0.87 10.44 -13.91
CA ASN A 31 0.81 11.25 -15.15
C ASN A 31 2.18 11.50 -15.80
N HIS A 32 3.28 11.11 -15.15
CA HIS A 32 4.61 11.40 -15.67
C HIS A 32 5.18 10.19 -16.41
N HIS A 33 5.77 10.38 -17.59
CA HIS A 33 6.47 9.30 -18.32
C HIS A 33 7.92 9.07 -17.83
N ASN A 34 8.37 9.80 -16.81
CA ASN A 34 9.76 9.78 -16.37
C ASN A 34 9.88 8.86 -15.15
N GLU A 35 10.60 7.75 -15.32
CA GLU A 35 10.80 6.76 -14.25
C GLU A 35 11.55 7.31 -13.03
N LEU A 36 12.51 8.22 -13.24
CA LEU A 36 13.24 8.84 -12.14
C LEU A 36 12.29 9.68 -11.29
N ALA A 37 11.42 10.48 -11.92
CA ALA A 37 10.42 11.27 -11.22
C ALA A 37 9.44 10.38 -10.42
N LYS A 38 8.95 9.28 -11.02
CA LYS A 38 8.12 8.28 -10.32
C LYS A 38 8.84 7.67 -9.13
N THR A 39 10.11 7.29 -9.31
CA THR A 39 10.93 6.69 -8.25
C THR A 39 11.10 7.64 -7.08
N VAL A 40 11.39 8.92 -7.35
CA VAL A 40 11.51 9.96 -6.31
C VAL A 40 10.18 10.19 -5.61
N ALA A 41 9.07 10.31 -6.35
CA ALA A 41 7.75 10.48 -5.77
C ALA A 41 7.34 9.31 -4.86
N LEU A 42 7.59 8.07 -5.30
CA LEU A 42 7.37 6.87 -4.49
C LEU A 42 8.28 6.83 -3.26
N TYR A 43 9.54 7.21 -3.40
CA TYR A 43 10.46 7.28 -2.27
C TYR A 43 10.00 8.30 -1.22
N THR A 44 9.59 9.49 -1.66
CA THR A 44 9.01 10.51 -0.78
C THR A 44 7.74 9.99 -0.09
N LEU A 45 6.85 9.33 -0.84
CA LEU A 45 5.66 8.71 -0.27
C LEU A 45 6.01 7.66 0.78
N LEU A 46 6.99 6.80 0.50
CA LEU A 46 7.49 5.80 1.45
C LEU A 46 7.97 6.46 2.73
N LYS A 47 8.74 7.55 2.64
CA LYS A 47 9.21 8.29 3.82
C LYS A 47 8.10 8.93 4.63
N ILE A 48 7.06 9.43 3.98
CA ILE A 48 5.86 9.92 4.67
C ILE A 48 5.13 8.77 5.38
N MET A 49 4.96 7.62 4.71
CA MET A 49 4.24 6.45 5.25
C MET A 49 5.02 5.75 6.37
N GLU A 50 6.36 5.84 6.42
CA GLU A 50 7.18 5.35 7.53
C GLU A 50 6.90 6.10 8.84
N LYS A 51 6.21 7.25 8.78
CA LYS A 51 5.87 8.07 9.95
C LYS A 51 4.37 7.97 10.25
N GLU A 52 4.02 7.76 11.52
CA GLU A 52 2.62 7.57 11.93
C GLU A 52 1.72 8.76 11.56
N ILE A 53 2.23 9.98 11.66
CA ILE A 53 1.48 11.18 11.26
C ILE A 53 1.13 11.19 9.77
N GLY A 54 2.01 10.69 8.90
CA GLY A 54 1.76 10.57 7.48
C GLY A 54 0.66 9.55 7.18
N LEU A 55 0.68 8.42 7.90
CA LEU A 55 -0.38 7.41 7.83
C LEU A 55 -1.72 7.97 8.30
N ARG A 56 -1.77 8.60 9.49
CA ARG A 56 -2.99 9.24 10.00
C ARG A 56 -3.55 10.23 8.98
N LYS A 57 -2.72 11.14 8.48
CA LYS A 57 -3.11 12.17 7.51
C LYS A 57 -3.67 11.57 6.22
N MET A 58 -3.00 10.57 5.64
CA MET A 58 -3.46 9.92 4.40
C MET A 58 -4.86 9.31 4.53
N PHE A 59 -5.16 8.76 5.71
CA PHE A 59 -6.44 8.14 6.01
C PHE A 59 -7.51 9.10 6.55
N GLU A 60 -7.22 10.40 6.73
CA GLU A 60 -8.24 11.40 7.14
C GLU A 60 -9.28 11.64 6.04
N SER A 61 -8.89 11.50 4.76
CA SER A 61 -9.76 11.70 3.61
C SER A 61 -9.86 10.44 2.75
N HIS A 62 -11.09 10.04 2.45
CA HIS A 62 -11.36 8.94 1.52
C HIS A 62 -10.77 9.21 0.13
N ASP A 63 -10.84 10.45 -0.35
CA ASP A 63 -10.31 10.82 -1.67
C ASP A 63 -8.78 10.74 -1.70
N GLN A 64 -8.11 11.21 -0.65
CA GLN A 64 -6.66 11.07 -0.52
C GLN A 64 -6.25 9.59 -0.47
N THR A 65 -6.98 8.79 0.32
CA THR A 65 -6.74 7.35 0.43
C THR A 65 -6.86 6.68 -0.94
N ARG A 66 -7.96 6.94 -1.67
CA ARG A 66 -8.22 6.40 -2.99
C ARG A 66 -7.17 6.84 -4.03
N CYS A 67 -6.76 8.11 -4.00
CA CYS A 67 -5.71 8.63 -4.89
C CYS A 67 -4.39 7.88 -4.71
N ILE A 68 -3.96 7.68 -3.46
CA ILE A 68 -2.72 6.98 -3.17
C ILE A 68 -2.81 5.50 -3.57
N PHE A 69 -3.89 4.79 -3.22
CA PHE A 69 -4.06 3.40 -3.66
C PHE A 69 -4.15 3.27 -5.18
N GLY A 70 -4.79 4.21 -5.87
CA GLY A 70 -4.81 4.28 -7.32
C GLY A 70 -3.41 4.43 -7.91
N ALA A 71 -2.61 5.35 -7.37
CA ALA A 71 -1.22 5.55 -7.80
C ALA A 71 -0.36 4.30 -7.59
N LEU A 72 -0.46 3.64 -6.43
CA LEU A 72 0.27 2.41 -6.14
C LEU A 72 -0.17 1.26 -7.06
N ARG A 73 -1.47 1.15 -7.36
CA ARG A 73 -2.00 0.13 -8.29
C ARG A 73 -1.42 0.34 -9.68
N THR A 74 -1.40 1.58 -10.18
CA THR A 74 -0.76 1.92 -11.46
C THR A 74 0.68 1.45 -11.52
N MET A 75 1.46 1.67 -10.45
CA MET A 75 2.87 1.25 -10.40
C MET A 75 3.06 -0.26 -10.39
N ILE A 76 2.24 -1.01 -9.64
CA ILE A 76 2.29 -2.48 -9.67
C ILE A 76 1.96 -3.00 -11.08
N LEU A 77 0.90 -2.48 -11.70
CA LEU A 77 0.51 -2.91 -13.04
C LEU A 77 1.59 -2.57 -14.08
N GLU A 78 2.20 -1.39 -13.99
CA GLU A 78 3.31 -1.01 -14.86
C GLU A 78 4.51 -1.93 -14.69
N VAL A 79 4.88 -2.27 -13.45
CA VAL A 79 5.96 -3.23 -13.16
C VAL A 79 5.64 -4.61 -13.73
N VAL A 80 4.41 -5.09 -13.59
CA VAL A 80 4.01 -6.42 -14.08
C VAL A 80 3.93 -6.47 -15.61
N ASN A 81 3.50 -5.38 -16.26
CA ASN A 81 3.31 -5.34 -17.70
C ASN A 81 4.58 -4.95 -18.47
N ASN A 82 5.59 -4.35 -17.82
CA ASN A 82 6.85 -3.96 -18.45
C ASN A 82 7.98 -4.96 -18.11
N SER A 83 7.86 -6.18 -18.63
CA SER A 83 8.73 -7.30 -18.29
C SER A 83 10.15 -7.21 -18.86
N ASP A 84 10.38 -6.38 -19.88
CA ASP A 84 11.65 -6.31 -20.59
C ASP A 84 12.69 -5.46 -19.84
N GLN A 85 12.25 -4.43 -19.12
CA GLN A 85 13.09 -3.57 -18.28
C GLN A 85 12.36 -3.16 -16.99
N PRO A 86 12.13 -4.09 -16.06
CA PRO A 86 11.39 -3.79 -14.86
C PRO A 86 12.18 -2.85 -13.93
N ASN A 87 11.55 -1.75 -13.52
CA ASN A 87 12.15 -0.82 -12.59
C ASN A 87 12.08 -1.37 -11.15
N TYR A 88 13.19 -1.97 -10.71
CA TYR A 88 13.33 -2.56 -9.39
C TYR A 88 13.05 -1.57 -8.24
N LYS A 89 13.45 -0.30 -8.36
CA LYS A 89 13.23 0.68 -7.29
C LYS A 89 11.75 1.00 -7.12
N ILE A 90 11.03 1.18 -8.24
CA ILE A 90 9.57 1.35 -8.24
C ILE A 90 8.88 0.14 -7.61
N CYS A 91 9.26 -1.07 -8.02
CA CYS A 91 8.73 -2.31 -7.46
C CYS A 91 8.93 -2.38 -5.93
N LYS A 92 10.18 -2.20 -5.48
CA LYS A 92 10.56 -2.25 -4.07
C LYS A 92 9.81 -1.22 -3.23
N HIS A 93 9.75 0.04 -3.65
CA HIS A 93 9.07 1.09 -2.89
C HIS A 93 7.57 0.86 -2.83
N THR A 94 6.95 0.46 -3.94
CA THR A 94 5.51 0.18 -3.99
C THR A 94 5.14 -0.98 -3.04
N VAL A 95 5.88 -2.08 -3.06
CA VAL A 95 5.66 -3.22 -2.16
C VAL A 95 5.85 -2.81 -0.68
N LYS A 96 6.89 -2.04 -0.37
CA LYS A 96 7.11 -1.53 0.99
C LYS A 96 5.95 -0.66 1.47
N ILE A 97 5.46 0.25 0.63
CA ILE A 97 4.32 1.11 0.97
C ILE A 97 3.07 0.26 1.22
N TYR A 98 2.76 -0.72 0.35
CA TYR A 98 1.63 -1.62 0.60
C TYR A 98 1.77 -2.38 1.91
N LYS A 99 2.97 -2.86 2.27
CA LYS A 99 3.21 -3.51 3.55
C LYS A 99 2.92 -2.59 4.74
N ILE A 100 3.42 -1.36 4.70
CA ILE A 100 3.18 -0.37 5.76
C ILE A 100 1.69 -0.07 5.89
N LEU A 101 1.00 0.20 4.78
CA LEU A 101 -0.44 0.48 4.77
C LEU A 101 -1.25 -0.71 5.29
N PHE A 102 -0.88 -1.92 4.89
CA PHE A 102 -1.48 -3.15 5.38
C PHE A 102 -1.29 -3.29 6.89
N ASP A 103 -0.05 -3.18 7.41
CA ASP A 103 0.22 -3.29 8.84
C ASP A 103 -0.52 -2.24 9.67
N TYR A 104 -0.64 -1.02 9.17
CA TYR A 104 -1.32 0.06 9.87
C TYR A 104 -2.84 -0.16 10.00
N ARG A 105 -3.47 -0.81 9.01
CA ARG A 105 -4.93 -1.01 8.97
C ARG A 105 -5.40 -2.46 9.05
N LYS A 106 -4.50 -3.45 9.19
CA LYS A 106 -4.87 -4.88 9.15
C LYS A 106 -5.88 -5.30 10.23
N ASN A 107 -5.94 -4.58 11.34
CA ASN A 107 -6.85 -4.84 12.45
C ASN A 107 -8.10 -3.94 12.43
N VAL A 108 -8.27 -3.12 11.40
CA VAL A 108 -9.42 -2.24 11.21
C VAL A 108 -10.20 -2.78 10.00
N GLU A 109 -11.53 -2.75 10.05
CA GLU A 109 -12.40 -3.10 8.91
C GLU A 109 -12.23 -2.19 7.68
N TYR A 110 -11.22 -1.32 7.65
CA TYR A 110 -10.95 -0.49 6.49
C TYR A 110 -10.48 -1.38 5.32
N PRO A 111 -11.01 -1.19 4.09
CA PRO A 111 -10.80 -2.08 2.96
C PRO A 111 -9.39 -2.04 2.34
N VAL A 112 -8.32 -1.80 3.12
CA VAL A 112 -6.94 -1.88 2.61
C VAL A 112 -6.68 -3.22 1.93
N LEU A 113 -7.22 -4.31 2.48
CA LEU A 113 -7.13 -5.63 1.87
C LEU A 113 -7.74 -5.70 0.45
N LYS A 114 -8.83 -4.95 0.21
CA LYS A 114 -9.49 -4.87 -1.10
C LYS A 114 -8.71 -3.96 -2.06
N GLU A 115 -7.98 -2.98 -1.54
CA GLU A 115 -7.19 -2.07 -2.36
C GLU A 115 -5.86 -2.68 -2.85
N ILE A 116 -5.33 -3.68 -2.13
CA ILE A 116 -4.12 -4.40 -2.54
C ILE A 116 -4.40 -5.23 -3.80
N PRO A 117 -3.73 -4.94 -4.94
CA PRO A 117 -3.95 -5.67 -6.20
C PRO A 117 -3.56 -7.15 -6.07
N ILE A 118 -4.25 -8.03 -6.80
CA ILE A 118 -3.89 -9.46 -6.83
C ILE A 118 -2.54 -9.69 -7.50
N GLU A 119 -2.18 -8.79 -8.42
CA GLU A 119 -0.93 -8.74 -9.17
C GLU A 119 0.29 -8.61 -8.25
N ILE A 120 0.12 -8.14 -7.01
CA ILE A 120 1.21 -8.13 -6.02
C ILE A 120 1.74 -9.54 -5.75
N ASN A 121 0.94 -10.57 -6.01
CA ASN A 121 1.30 -11.99 -5.88
C ASN A 121 2.00 -12.56 -7.12
N SER A 122 2.32 -11.72 -8.12
CA SER A 122 2.96 -12.19 -9.35
C SER A 122 4.35 -12.76 -9.08
N GLU A 123 4.68 -13.90 -9.71
CA GLU A 123 6.06 -14.43 -9.73
C GLU A 123 7.03 -13.43 -10.37
N HIS A 124 6.56 -12.55 -11.27
CA HIS A 124 7.39 -11.49 -11.83
C HIS A 124 7.91 -10.50 -10.77
N ILE A 125 7.06 -10.13 -9.79
CA ILE A 125 7.47 -9.24 -8.68
C ILE A 125 8.51 -9.94 -7.80
N LYS A 126 8.32 -11.23 -7.53
CA LYS A 126 9.28 -12.04 -6.80
C LYS A 126 10.64 -12.08 -7.51
N ASP A 127 10.64 -12.29 -8.82
CA ASP A 127 11.86 -12.36 -9.63
C ASP A 127 12.61 -11.02 -9.63
N ILE A 128 11.90 -9.90 -9.77
CA ILE A 128 12.49 -8.55 -9.67
C ILE A 128 13.15 -8.34 -8.30
N LEU A 129 12.51 -8.79 -7.23
CA LEU A 129 13.00 -8.61 -5.85
C LEU A 129 14.01 -9.67 -5.42
N SER A 130 14.23 -10.73 -6.21
CA SER A 130 15.06 -11.89 -5.84
C SER A 130 16.51 -11.54 -5.45
N LYS A 131 17.05 -10.44 -5.98
CA LYS A 131 18.41 -9.96 -5.69
C LYS A 131 18.49 -9.05 -4.46
N ASP A 132 17.35 -8.71 -3.85
CA ASP A 132 17.25 -7.89 -2.65
C ASP A 132 16.56 -8.67 -1.53
N ASN A 133 17.38 -9.30 -0.68
CA ASN A 133 16.88 -10.11 0.44
C ASN A 133 15.86 -9.37 1.30
N GLN A 134 16.04 -8.05 1.51
CA GLN A 134 15.10 -7.27 2.31
C GLN A 134 13.78 -7.04 1.58
N GLY A 135 13.84 -6.62 0.31
CA GLY A 135 12.66 -6.41 -0.53
C GLY A 135 11.85 -7.70 -0.71
N LEU A 136 12.54 -8.81 -0.98
CA LEU A 136 11.93 -10.13 -1.12
C LEU A 136 11.24 -10.58 0.18
N ALA A 137 11.89 -10.43 1.34
CA ALA A 137 11.31 -10.82 2.62
C ALA A 137 10.05 -10.00 2.95
N ILE A 138 10.06 -8.70 2.65
CA ILE A 138 8.89 -7.82 2.84
C ILE A 138 7.74 -8.23 1.93
N TRP A 139 8.04 -8.52 0.66
CA TRP A 139 7.07 -9.01 -0.31
C TRP A 139 6.44 -10.34 0.14
N GLN A 140 7.26 -11.32 0.53
CA GLN A 140 6.79 -12.63 1.01
C GLN A 140 5.83 -12.47 2.18
N LYS A 141 6.21 -11.67 3.18
CA LYS A 141 5.37 -11.41 4.36
C LYS A 141 4.04 -10.74 3.98
N LEU A 142 4.08 -9.73 3.09
CA LEU A 142 2.86 -9.08 2.61
C LEU A 142 1.92 -10.07 1.91
N VAL A 143 2.44 -10.89 0.99
CA VAL A 143 1.65 -11.86 0.23
C VAL A 143 1.04 -12.91 1.16
N GLU A 144 1.82 -13.42 2.11
CA GLU A 144 1.34 -14.40 3.10
C GLU A 144 0.18 -13.83 3.94
N GLU A 145 0.37 -12.66 4.55
CA GLU A 145 -0.62 -12.03 5.41
C GLU A 145 -1.90 -11.65 4.63
N VAL A 146 -1.77 -11.11 3.42
CA VAL A 146 -2.91 -10.79 2.54
C VAL A 146 -3.68 -12.05 2.15
N ARG A 147 -2.98 -13.14 1.81
CA ARG A 147 -3.62 -14.43 1.51
C ARG A 147 -4.33 -15.00 2.73
N HIS A 148 -3.73 -14.90 3.91
CA HIS A 148 -4.33 -15.34 5.16
C HIS A 148 -5.63 -14.60 5.45
N GLN A 149 -5.57 -13.26 5.46
CA GLN A 149 -6.76 -12.44 5.72
C GLN A 149 -7.87 -12.63 4.69
N ARG A 150 -7.54 -12.79 3.40
CA ARG A 150 -8.54 -13.10 2.37
C ARG A 150 -9.26 -14.42 2.67
N LYS A 151 -8.52 -15.46 3.07
CA LYS A 151 -9.10 -16.75 3.43
C LYS A 151 -9.99 -16.66 4.67
N GLU A 152 -9.57 -15.93 5.70
CA GLU A 152 -10.37 -15.72 6.91
C GLU A 152 -11.68 -14.99 6.60
N ASN A 153 -11.61 -13.91 5.82
CA ASN A 153 -12.79 -13.14 5.42
C ASN A 153 -13.76 -13.97 4.58
N SER A 154 -13.26 -14.81 3.65
CA SER A 154 -14.13 -15.72 2.88
C SER A 154 -14.85 -16.75 3.77
N LYS A 155 -14.18 -17.28 4.81
CA LYS A 155 -14.82 -18.19 5.77
C LYS A 155 -15.92 -17.49 6.57
N HIS A 156 -15.65 -16.27 7.06
CA HIS A 156 -16.65 -15.50 7.80
C HIS A 156 -17.91 -15.21 6.97
N ILE A 157 -17.75 -14.80 5.71
CA ILE A 157 -18.87 -14.55 4.80
C ILE A 157 -19.67 -15.84 4.57
N TYR A 158 -18.99 -16.96 4.29
CA TYR A 158 -19.64 -18.25 4.09
C TYR A 158 -20.46 -18.70 5.31
N HIS A 159 -19.90 -18.59 6.52
CA HIS A 159 -20.61 -18.93 7.75
C HIS A 159 -21.81 -18.00 8.02
N ALA A 160 -21.66 -16.70 7.80
CA ALA A 160 -22.76 -15.74 7.92
C ALA A 160 -23.89 -16.03 6.93
N SER A 161 -23.56 -16.37 5.68
CA SER A 161 -24.55 -16.77 4.67
C SER A 161 -25.27 -18.06 5.04
N LEU A 162 -24.56 -19.07 5.56
CA LEU A 162 -25.17 -20.30 6.05
C LEU A 162 -26.11 -20.07 7.24
N GLN A 163 -25.75 -19.17 8.15
CA GLN A 163 -26.58 -18.83 9.30
C GLN A 163 -27.86 -18.11 8.84
N ALA A 164 -27.74 -17.12 7.95
CA ALA A 164 -28.90 -16.42 7.39
C ALA A 164 -29.86 -17.37 6.65
N LEU A 165 -29.34 -18.38 5.94
CA LEU A 165 -30.17 -19.40 5.28
C LEU A 165 -30.91 -20.30 6.27
N LYS A 166 -30.26 -20.68 7.39
CA LYS A 166 -30.90 -21.46 8.46
C LYS A 166 -32.01 -20.65 9.16
N ASP A 167 -31.73 -19.39 9.48
CA ASP A 167 -32.69 -18.52 10.16
C ASP A 167 -33.92 -18.23 9.28
N SER A 168 -33.72 -18.09 7.96
CA SER A 168 -34.80 -17.96 6.98
C SER A 168 -35.63 -19.24 6.80
N SER A 169 -35.07 -20.40 7.12
CA SER A 169 -35.75 -21.70 7.01
C SER A 169 -36.60 -22.03 8.23
N ASN A 170 -36.29 -21.43 9.40
CA ASN A 170 -37.03 -21.60 10.65
C ASN A 170 -38.21 -20.61 10.83
N GLN A 171 -38.44 -19.72 9.87
CA GLN A 171 -39.56 -18.76 9.85
C GLN A 171 -40.70 -19.15 8.89
N LYS A 172 -40.66 -20.37 8.35
CA LYS A 172 -41.76 -21.00 7.59
C LYS A 172 -42.40 -22.11 8.42
#